data_AF-A0A925NYN5-F1
#
_entry.id   AF-A0A925NYN5-F1
#
_cell.length_a   1.000
_cell.length_b   1.000
_cell.length_c   1.000
_cell.angle_alpha   90.00
_cell.angle_beta   90.00
_cell.angle_gamma   90.00
#
_symmetry.space_group_name_H-M   'P 1'
#
loop_
_entity.id
_entity.type
_entity.pdbx_description
1 polymer ?
#
loop_
_entity_poly.entity_id
_entity_poly.type
_entity_poly.pdbx_seq_one_letter_code
_entity_poly.pdbx_strand_id
1 'polypeptide(L)' 'MFDDLFDSGYGEKQVENVDYTISPEGYRVMTEFYLVKRGYCCSNGCRNCPYWPKAVKGNRQLRPDVEKKYKI' A
#
# COMPACT_ATOMS: atom_id res chain seq x y z
N MET A 1 -30.32 -12.13 -16.50
CA MET A 1 -29.19 -11.52 -17.23
C MET A 1 -28.55 -10.45 -16.35
N PHE A 2 -28.04 -10.86 -15.19
CA PHE A 2 -27.24 -10.05 -14.26
C PHE A 2 -25.95 -10.79 -13.87
N ASP A 3 -25.72 -11.99 -14.44
CA ASP A 3 -24.62 -12.90 -14.08
C ASP A 3 -23.29 -12.57 -14.78
N ASP A 4 -23.31 -11.80 -15.87
CA ASP A 4 -22.08 -11.39 -16.61
C ASP A 4 -21.49 -10.04 -16.14
N LEU A 5 -22.11 -9.38 -15.15
CA LEU A 5 -21.67 -8.07 -14.65
C LEU A 5 -20.73 -8.16 -13.43
N PHE A 6 -20.54 -9.35 -12.86
CA PHE A 6 -19.69 -9.57 -11.70
C PHE A 6 -18.35 -10.28 -12.02
N ASP A 7 -18.13 -10.70 -13.26
CA ASP A 7 -16.93 -11.44 -13.68
C ASP A 7 -15.69 -10.53 -13.90
N SER A 8 -15.88 -9.24 -14.14
CA SER A 8 -14.77 -8.30 -14.20
C SER A 8 -14.33 -7.86 -12.80
N GLY A 9 -13.58 -8.76 -12.14
CA GLY A 9 -12.95 -8.58 -10.83
C GLY A 9 -12.32 -7.20 -10.66
N TYR A 10 -13.04 -6.32 -9.96
CA TYR A 10 -12.66 -4.92 -9.77
C TYR A 10 -11.70 -4.80 -8.58
N GLY A 11 -10.43 -5.11 -8.82
CA GLY A 11 -9.36 -4.86 -7.87
C GLY A 11 -8.05 -5.44 -8.39
N GLU A 12 -7.03 -4.59 -8.54
CA GLU A 12 -5.68 -5.06 -8.87
C GLU A 12 -5.31 -6.24 -7.97
N LYS A 13 -4.89 -7.36 -8.57
CA LYS A 13 -4.53 -8.58 -7.84
C LYS A 13 -3.33 -8.28 -6.95
N GLN A 14 -3.58 -8.05 -5.66
CA GLN A 14 -2.53 -7.86 -4.67
C GLN A 14 -1.71 -9.16 -4.55
N VAL A 15 -0.40 -9.05 -4.62
CA VAL A 15 0.51 -10.20 -4.58
C VAL A 15 1.05 -10.36 -3.17
N GLU A 16 0.86 -11.55 -2.58
CA GLU A 16 1.43 -11.90 -1.29
C GLU A 16 2.97 -11.85 -1.34
N ASN A 17 3.60 -11.34 -0.28
CA ASN A 17 5.04 -11.03 -0.18
C ASN A 17 5.52 -9.80 -0.97
N VAL A 18 4.65 -9.17 -1.77
CA VAL A 18 4.97 -7.93 -2.48
C VAL A 18 4.15 -6.78 -1.91
N ASP A 19 2.82 -6.88 -1.99
CA ASP A 19 1.90 -5.83 -1.54
C ASP A 19 1.55 -5.96 -0.05
N TYR A 20 1.49 -7.20 0.44
CA TYR A 20 1.21 -7.49 1.84
C TYR A 20 1.90 -8.77 2.29
N THR A 21 2.11 -8.88 3.59
CA THR A 21 2.51 -10.12 4.27
C THR A 21 1.43 -10.53 5.25
N ILE A 22 1.38 -11.81 5.60
CA ILE A 22 0.49 -12.34 6.63
C ILE A 22 1.29 -12.43 7.94
N SER A 23 0.81 -11.80 9.00
CA SER A 23 1.39 -11.93 10.34
C SER A 23 1.11 -13.33 10.90
N PRO A 24 1.88 -13.81 11.88
CA PRO A 24 1.61 -15.11 12.52
C PRO A 24 0.21 -15.20 13.16
N GLU A 25 -0.40 -14.05 13.46
CA GLU A 25 -1.76 -13.93 14.00
C GLU A 25 -2.84 -13.92 12.91
N GLY A 26 -2.46 -14.03 11.63
CA GLY A 26 -3.38 -14.05 10.49
C GLY A 26 -3.77 -12.67 9.95
N TYR A 27 -3.12 -11.58 10.38
CA TYR A 27 -3.43 -10.24 9.89
C TYR A 27 -2.66 -9.92 8.60
N ARG A 28 -3.35 -9.26 7.66
CA ARG A 28 -2.72 -8.70 6.46
C ARG A 28 -1.97 -7.41 6.81
N VAL A 29 -0.65 -7.45 6.74
CA VAL A 29 0.24 -6.31 6.96
C VAL A 29 0.70 -5.76 5.62
N MET A 30 0.27 -4.55 5.27
CA MET A 30 0.67 -3.92 4.02
C MET A 30 2.16 -3.56 4.05
N THR A 31 2.85 -3.83 2.95
CA THR A 31 4.27 -3.52 2.81
C THR A 31 4.48 -2.03 2.51
N GLU A 32 5.72 -1.59 2.66
CA GLU A 32 6.15 -0.26 2.21
C GLU A 32 5.85 -0.05 0.72
N PHE A 33 6.11 -1.06 -0.12
CA PHE A 33 5.88 -1.00 -1.56
C PHE A 33 4.41 -0.73 -1.90
N TYR A 34 3.48 -1.43 -1.25
CA TYR A 34 2.05 -1.18 -1.43
C TYR A 34 1.67 0.25 -1.03
N LEU A 35 2.19 0.73 0.10
CA LEU A 35 1.90 2.09 0.56
C LEU A 35 2.46 3.15 -0.40
N VAL A 36 3.57 2.88 -1.07
CA VAL A 36 4.12 3.72 -2.14
C VAL A 36 3.23 3.67 -3.39
N LYS A 37 2.84 2.48 -3.85
CA LYS A 37 1.91 2.30 -4.99
C LYS A 37 0.57 3.00 -4.76
N ARG A 38 0.06 2.99 -3.53
CA ARG A 38 -1.15 3.73 -3.10
C ARG A 38 -1.02 5.25 -3.33
N GLY A 39 0.19 5.79 -3.25
CA GLY A 39 0.49 7.18 -3.61
C GLY A 39 -0.02 8.26 -2.65
N TYR A 40 -0.50 7.90 -1.44
CA TYR A 40 -0.80 8.88 -0.40
C TYR A 40 -0.70 8.34 1.03
N CYS A 41 -0.41 9.24 1.98
CA CYS A 41 -0.42 8.98 3.41
C CYS A 41 -1.85 9.06 3.99
N CYS A 42 -2.24 8.04 4.76
CA CYS A 42 -3.56 7.93 5.38
C CYS A 42 -3.67 8.47 6.81
N SER A 43 -2.61 9.08 7.35
CA SER A 43 -2.56 9.60 8.73
C SER A 43 -2.63 8.60 9.89
N ASN A 44 -2.59 7.29 9.63
CA ASN A 44 -2.68 6.28 10.70
C ASN A 44 -1.40 6.07 11.52
N GLY A 45 -0.33 6.84 11.29
CA GLY A 45 0.91 6.73 12.07
C GLY A 45 1.62 5.37 11.98
N CYS A 46 1.53 4.68 10.84
CA CYS A 46 2.11 3.35 10.67
C CYS A 46 3.64 3.33 10.78
N ARG A 47 4.19 2.21 11.30
CA ARG A 47 5.64 2.04 11.50
C ARG A 47 6.42 2.04 10.19
N ASN A 48 5.90 1.35 9.18
CA ASN A 48 6.47 1.23 7.82
C ASN A 48 6.01 2.35 6.87
N CYS A 49 5.62 3.53 7.39
CA CYS A 49 5.14 4.62 6.55
C CYS A 49 6.26 5.10 5.60
N PRO A 50 6.06 5.08 4.27
CA PRO A 50 7.06 5.54 3.32
C PRO A 50 7.11 7.07 3.20
N TYR A 51 6.12 7.77 3.77
CA TYR A 51 5.94 9.20 3.62
C TYR A 51 6.62 10.02 4.72
N TRP A 52 7.08 11.22 4.37
CA TRP A 52 7.63 12.22 5.28
C TRP A 52 7.09 13.62 4.95
N PRO A 53 6.63 14.41 5.93
CA PRO A 53 6.41 14.06 7.34
C PRO A 53 5.37 12.94 7.53
N LYS A 54 5.54 12.14 8.59
CA LYS A 54 4.64 11.02 8.91
C LYS A 54 3.27 11.53 9.38
N ALA A 55 2.25 10.70 9.15
CA ALA A 55 0.88 10.91 9.61
C ALA A 55 0.16 12.18 9.09
N VAL A 56 0.60 12.76 7.97
CA VAL A 56 -0.05 13.91 7.34
C VAL A 56 -1.00 13.46 6.23
N LYS A 57 -2.29 13.77 6.35
CA LYS A 57 -3.34 13.19 5.49
C LYS A 57 -3.17 13.70 4.07
N GLY A 58 -3.11 12.78 3.11
CA GLY A 58 -2.94 13.12 1.70
C GLY A 58 -1.51 13.50 1.31
N ASN A 59 -0.54 13.43 2.23
CA ASN A 59 0.87 13.64 1.89
C ASN A 59 1.32 12.61 0.84
N ARG A 60 2.03 13.07 -0.18
CA ARG A 60 2.63 12.24 -1.25
C ARG A 60 4.15 12.25 -1.24
N GLN A 61 4.76 13.05 -0.36
CA GLN A 61 6.21 13.16 -0.24
C GLN A 61 6.78 11.89 0.39
N LEU A 62 7.56 11.15 -0.39
CA LEU A 62 8.26 9.96 0.07
C LEU A 62 9.50 10.36 0.87
N ARG A 63 9.96 9.45 1.73
CA ARG A 63 11.26 9.57 2.36
C ARG A 63 12.37 9.35 1.31
N PRO A 64 13.52 10.06 1.40
CA PRO A 64 14.59 9.93 0.42
C PRO A 64 15.12 8.50 0.24
N ASP A 65 15.13 7.70 1.32
CA ASP A 65 15.54 6.29 1.26
C ASP A 65 14.57 5.43 0.44
N VAL A 66 13.27 5.73 0.53
CA VAL A 66 12.22 4.99 -0.17
C VAL A 66 12.19 5.35 -1.65
N GLU A 67 12.28 6.64 -1.97
CA GLU A 67 12.35 7.14 -3.34
C GLU A 67 13.53 6.51 -4.09
N LYS A 68 14.73 6.53 -3.47
CA LYS A 68 15.92 5.90 -4.03
C LYS A 68 15.79 4.39 -4.19
N LYS A 69 15.15 3.71 -3.24
CA LYS A 69 14.97 2.25 -3.24
C LYS A 69 14.11 1.79 -4.41
N TYR A 70 13.00 2.50 -4.67
CA TYR A 70 12.08 2.13 -5.75
C TYR A 70 12.34 2.85 -7.07
N LYS A 71 13.34 3.75 -7.12
CA LYS A 71 13.74 4.52 -8.32
C LYS A 71 12.55 5.21 -8.97
N ILE A 72 11.67 5.75 -8.14
CA ILE A 72 10.47 6.50 -8.55
C ILE A 72 10.89 7.93 -8.86
#